data_AF-J9FPT6-F1
#
_entry.id   AF-J9FPT6-F1
#
_cell.length_a   1.000
_cell.length_b   1.000
_cell.length_c   1.000
_cell.angle_alpha   90.00
_cell.angle_beta   90.00
_cell.angle_gamma   90.00
#
_symmetry.space_group_name_H-M   'P 1'
#
loop_
_entity.id
_entity.type
_entity.pdbx_description
1 polymer ?
#
loop_
_entity_poly.entity_id
_entity_poly.type
_entity_poly.pdbx_seq_one_letter_code
_entity_poly.pdbx_strand_id
1 'polypeptide(L)'
;HRDNLLYSQIEERLLPETRAQNVLIDEIIELTGEQTKKKYTKPLRRIAVWNDEDGYVVQLLTNNFKLAASTIAQLYKARWR
;
A
#
# COMPACT_ATOMS: atom_id res chain seq x y z
N HIS A 1 7.65 15.55 -13.69
CA HIS A 1 6.94 14.41 -14.29
C HIS A 1 6.23 13.71 -13.13
N ARG A 2 4.89 13.69 -13.08
CA ARG A 2 4.17 12.95 -12.03
C ARG A 2 4.12 11.51 -12.50
N ASP A 3 4.99 10.67 -11.96
CA ASP A 3 4.91 9.21 -12.13
C ASP A 3 3.66 8.72 -11.39
N ASN A 4 2.50 8.83 -12.04
CA ASN A 4 1.28 8.20 -11.57
C ASN A 4 1.48 6.70 -11.75
N LEU A 5 1.55 5.95 -10.65
CA LEU A 5 1.54 4.50 -10.69
C LEU A 5 0.30 4.04 -11.45
N LEU A 6 0.50 3.39 -12.60
CA LEU A 6 -0.60 2.82 -13.38
C LEU A 6 -0.94 1.46 -12.80
N TYR A 7 -2.11 1.38 -12.18
CA TYR A 7 -2.62 0.15 -11.61
C TYR A 7 -4.13 0.04 -11.78
N SER A 8 -4.63 -1.18 -11.67
CA SER A 8 -6.04 -1.48 -11.52
C SER A 8 -6.28 -2.10 -10.14
N GLN A 9 -7.31 -1.63 -9.44
CA GLN A 9 -7.76 -2.24 -8.20
C GLN A 9 -8.43 -3.59 -8.53
N ILE A 10 -7.98 -4.64 -7.85
CA ILE A 10 -8.54 -6.00 -7.95
C ILE A 10 -9.52 -6.24 -6.80
N GLU A 11 -9.11 -5.89 -5.58
CA GLU A 11 -9.86 -6.16 -4.36
C GLU A 11 -9.56 -5.06 -3.32
N GLU A 12 -10.59 -4.49 -2.72
CA GLU A 12 -10.44 -3.65 -1.54
C GLU A 12 -10.65 -4.51 -0.29
N ARG A 13 -9.68 -4.48 0.63
CA ARG A 13 -9.75 -5.22 1.87
C ARG A 13 -10.37 -4.36 2.95
N LEU A 14 -11.29 -4.96 3.70
CA LEU A 14 -11.91 -4.30 4.83
C LEU A 14 -10.85 -3.87 5.83
N LEU A 15 -10.87 -2.58 6.17
CA LEU A 15 -10.06 -2.05 7.24
C LEU A 15 -10.66 -2.48 8.58
N PRO A 16 -9.82 -2.84 9.57
CA PRO A 16 -10.32 -3.11 10.90
C PRO A 16 -11.01 -1.86 11.46
N GLU A 17 -12.15 -2.02 12.13
CA GLU A 17 -12.95 -0.92 12.69
C GLU A 17 -12.18 -0.04 13.68
N THR A 18 -11.08 -0.56 14.21
CA THR A 18 -10.16 0.19 15.07
C THR A 18 -9.41 1.25 14.25
N ARG A 19 -9.96 2.46 14.23
CA ARG A 19 -9.38 3.70 13.67
C ARG A 19 -7.95 4.03 14.14
N ALA A 20 -7.42 3.32 15.13
CA ALA A 20 -6.16 3.61 15.80
C ALA A 20 -4.88 3.33 14.97
N GLN A 21 -5.01 2.82 13.74
CA GLN A 21 -3.85 2.32 12.98
C GLN A 21 -3.39 3.25 11.84
N ASN A 22 -4.04 4.41 11.66
CA ASN A 22 -3.75 5.39 10.61
C ASN A 22 -3.77 4.82 9.17
N VAL A 23 -4.30 3.61 8.97
CA VAL A 23 -4.45 3.01 7.65
C VAL A 23 -5.70 3.60 7.00
N LEU A 24 -5.52 4.20 5.83
CA LEU A 24 -6.58 4.82 5.04
C LEU A 24 -7.11 3.89 3.95
N ILE A 25 -6.24 3.06 3.36
CA ILE A 25 -6.57 2.14 2.28
C ILE A 25 -5.76 0.85 2.46
N ASP A 26 -6.41 -0.28 2.22
CA ASP A 26 -5.78 -1.59 2.06
C ASP A 26 -6.40 -2.28 0.85
N GLU A 27 -5.66 -2.40 -0.25
CA GLU A 27 -6.19 -2.97 -1.48
C GLU A 27 -5.15 -3.83 -2.19
N ILE A 28 -5.64 -4.78 -2.98
CA ILE A 28 -4.86 -5.58 -3.91
C ILE A 28 -4.99 -4.92 -5.29
N ILE A 29 -3.85 -4.62 -5.90
CA ILE A 29 -3.72 -3.97 -7.19
C ILE A 29 -2.93 -4.84 -8.17
N GLU A 30 -3.20 -4.69 -9.45
CA GLU A 30 -2.33 -5.17 -10.53
C GLU A 30 -1.67 -3.98 -11.22
N LEU A 31 -0.36 -4.05 -11.45
CA LEU A 31 0.34 -3.01 -12.20
C LEU A 31 -0.01 -3.12 -13.69
N THR A 32 -0.58 -2.06 -14.25
CA THR A 32 -1.03 -2.02 -15.64
C THR A 32 -0.08 -1.25 -16.56
N GLY A 33 0.93 -0.58 -16.01
CA GLY A 33 1.94 0.12 -16.81
C GLY A 33 2.71 -0.85 -17.72
N GLU A 34 2.94 -0.45 -18.97
CA GLU A 34 3.56 -1.30 -20.02
C GLU A 34 4.90 -1.92 -19.60
N GLN A 35 5.76 -1.14 -18.93
CA GLN A 35 7.06 -1.62 -18.47
C GLN A 35 6.96 -2.44 -17.18
N THR A 36 6.08 -2.06 -16.27
CA THR A 36 5.86 -2.74 -14.98
C THR A 36 5.17 -4.09 -15.16
N LYS A 37 4.18 -4.19 -16.05
CA LYS A 37 3.49 -5.45 -16.34
C LYS A 37 4.42 -6.51 -16.93
N LYS A 38 5.42 -6.09 -17.73
CA LYS A 38 6.45 -7.01 -18.26
C LYS A 38 7.42 -7.51 -17.18
N LYS A 39 7.73 -6.69 -16.16
CA LYS A 39 8.66 -7.04 -15.08
C LYS A 39 7.99 -7.73 -13.89
N TYR A 40 6.73 -7.42 -13.63
CA TYR A 40 5.99 -7.93 -12.49
C TYR A 40 4.52 -8.15 -12.87
N THR A 41 4.17 -9.41 -13.14
CA THR A 41 2.83 -9.84 -13.53
C THR A 41 1.96 -10.27 -12.36
N LYS A 42 2.46 -10.19 -11.13
CA LYS A 42 1.73 -10.65 -9.94
C LYS A 42 0.98 -9.49 -9.29
N PRO A 43 -0.15 -9.75 -8.63
CA PRO A 43 -0.80 -8.77 -7.78
C PRO A 43 0.15 -8.25 -6.70
N LEU A 44 -0.02 -6.97 -6.37
CA LEU A 44 0.62 -6.32 -5.23
C LEU A 44 -0.46 -5.84 -4.28
N ARG A 45 -0.09 -5.63 -3.02
CA ARG A 45 -0.94 -4.96 -2.05
C ARG A 45 -0.47 -3.52 -1.90
N ARG A 46 -1.39 -2.58 -2.06
CA ARG A 46 -1.19 -1.16 -1.81
C ARG A 46 -1.85 -0.80 -0.49
N ILE A 47 -1.07 -0.16 0.39
CA ILE A 47 -1.54 0.32 1.68
C ILE A 47 -1.27 1.82 1.75
N ALA A 48 -2.31 2.63 1.94
CA ALA A 48 -2.16 4.05 2.21
C ALA A 48 -2.24 4.29 3.71
N VAL A 49 -1.25 4.97 4.27
CA VAL A 49 -1.15 5.24 5.70
C VAL A 49 -0.99 6.74 5.91
N TRP A 50 -1.79 7.32 6.80
CA TRP A 50 -1.61 8.69 7.26
C TRP A 50 -0.41 8.76 8.20
N ASN A 51 0.58 9.58 7.85
CA ASN A 51 1.71 9.84 8.73
C ASN A 51 1.48 11.15 9.48
N ASP A 52 1.08 11.05 10.76
CA ASP A 52 0.88 12.22 11.63
C ASP A 52 2.18 12.98 11.91
N GLU A 53 3.35 12.34 11.82
CA GLU A 53 4.64 13.01 12.12
C GLU A 53 4.99 14.04 11.04
N ASP A 54 4.77 13.68 9.78
CA ASP A 54 5.14 14.53 8.64
C ASP A 54 3.93 15.18 7.94
N GLY A 55 2.70 14.82 8.35
CA GLY A 55 1.46 15.41 7.83
C GLY A 55 1.11 15.01 6.40
N TYR A 56 1.57 13.85 5.92
CA TYR A 56 1.27 13.36 4.57
C TYR A 56 0.92 11.87 4.52
N VAL A 57 0.29 11.44 3.41
CA VAL A 57 -0.05 10.03 3.18
C VAL A 57 1.15 9.29 2.57
N VAL A 58 1.58 8.24 3.24
CA VAL A 58 2.57 7.29 2.72
C VAL A 58 1.85 6.18 1.99
N GLN A 59 2.25 5.89 0.74
CA GLN A 59 1.78 4.72 0.00
C GLN A 59 2.85 3.63 0.04
N LEU A 60 2.47 2.48 0.59
CA LEU A 60 3.31 1.30 0.70
C LEU A 60 2.86 0.26 -0.33
N LEU A 61 3.81 -0.28 -1.09
CA LEU A 61 3.60 -1.43 -1.97
C LEU A 61 4.28 -2.66 -1.36
N THR A 62 3.55 -3.77 -1.26
CA THR A 62 4.06 -5.00 -0.67
C THR A 62 3.50 -6.23 -1.36
N ASN A 63 4.28 -7.30 -1.43
CA ASN A 63 3.82 -8.62 -1.84
C ASN A 63 3.33 -9.48 -0.66
N ASN A 64 3.26 -8.90 0.55
CA ASN A 64 2.80 -9.59 1.75
C ASN A 64 1.29 -9.39 1.97
N PHE A 65 0.53 -10.44 1.65
CA PHE A 65 -0.91 -10.49 1.82
C PHE A 65 -1.37 -11.07 3.16
N LYS A 66 -0.45 -11.58 3.98
CA LYS A 66 -0.77 -12.30 5.23
C LYS A 66 -0.82 -11.39 6.44
N LEU A 67 0.09 -10.42 6.53
CA LEU A 67 0.15 -9.51 7.67
C LEU A 67 -0.98 -8.47 7.62
N ALA A 68 -1.37 -7.92 8.78
CA ALA A 68 -2.29 -6.78 8.81
C ALA A 68 -1.62 -5.53 8.22
N ALA A 69 -2.41 -4.65 7.59
CA ALA A 69 -1.89 -3.43 6.98
C ALA A 69 -1.12 -2.55 7.98
N SER A 70 -1.58 -2.49 9.23
CA SER A 70 -0.91 -1.78 10.31
C SER A 70 0.40 -2.38 10.76
N THR A 71 0.52 -3.71 10.75
CA THR A 71 1.81 -4.38 11.02
C THR A 71 2.81 -4.01 9.94
N ILE A 72 2.38 -3.99 8.68
CA ILE A 72 3.23 -3.59 7.55
C ILE A 72 3.62 -2.11 7.70
N ALA A 73 2.68 -1.23 8.04
CA ALA A 73 2.95 0.19 8.29
C ALA A 73 3.99 0.40 9.39
N GLN A 74 3.84 -0.29 10.53
CA GLN A 74 4.79 -0.23 11.65
C GLN A 74 6.18 -0.72 11.25
N LEU A 75 6.27 -1.82 10.49
CA LEU A 75 7.53 -2.35 10.00
C LEU A 75 8.25 -1.39 9.04
N TYR A 76 7.51 -0.67 8.20
CA TYR A 76 8.08 0.35 7.31
C TYR A 76 8.54 1.58 8.09
N LYS A 77 7.75 2.04 9.07
CA LYS A 77 8.14 3.15 9.96
C LYS A 77 9.43 2.84 10.73
N ALA A 78 9.59 1.61 11.22
CA ALA A 78 10.79 1.17 11.93
C ALA A 78 12.05 1.09 11.04
N ARG A 79 11.90 0.99 9.72
CA ARG A 79 13.02 0.90 8.77
C ARG A 79 13.49 2.24 8.22
N TRP A 80 12.64 3.25 8.22
CA TRP A 80 12.95 4.58 7.69
C TRP A 80 13.43 5.56 8.76
N ARG A 81 13.37 5.14 10.02
CA ARG A 81 14.03 5.83 11.12
C ARG A 81 15.50 5.42 11.19
#